data_AF-A0A520EDZ9-F1
#
_entry.id   AF-A0A520EDZ9-F1
#
_cell.length_a   1.000
_cell.length_b   1.000
_cell.length_c   1.000
_cell.angle_alpha   90.00
_cell.angle_beta   90.00
_cell.angle_gamma   90.00
#
_symmetry.space_group_name_H-M   'P 1'
#
loop_
_entity.id
_entity.type
_entity.pdbx_description
1 polymer ?
#
loop_
_entity_poly.entity_id
_entity_poly.type
_entity_poly.pdbx_seq_one_letter_code
_entity_poly.pdbx_strand_id
1 'polypeptide(L)'
;GLPAELKAMTLHRLLGWKPGSKTRFRHDSHNRLPYDVVVIDETSMVSLTMMCRLLEAVRPESRLILVGDPDQLTSVDAGAVLADLVARPVTGTENPVLAHLVDADFDAAEDPDEAALSAFERDRLRGGVVRLSRGRRFGGAIARLAVAVRDGRGDEVMKLLESGDDQISFHAPEDTDALRADVVDTAAEVTAAATRGDAAAALLGLEKHRLLCAHREGRWGVALWDRLALEWVGEANKTFLDPAYWYPGQPLLVTANDHEARIYNGDTGVVVSGENGTPMAAFARGRGHVLIHPNVLSAVQTVYAMTIHRSQGSQYDTVSVLLPAEASTLLTRELLYTAITRARSHVRVIGTEEAIRAGVERQVLRASGLRRRIL
;
A
#
# COMPACT_ATOMS: atom_id res chain seq x y z
N GLY A 1 -24.77 -0.47 -16.91
CA GLY A 1 -23.92 0.08 -15.83
C GLY A 1 -24.09 -0.78 -14.60
N LEU A 2 -23.05 -0.92 -13.77
CA LEU A 2 -23.14 -1.65 -12.50
C LEU A 2 -24.26 -1.04 -11.62
N PRO A 3 -25.05 -1.85 -10.90
CA PRO A 3 -26.06 -1.35 -9.97
C PRO A 3 -25.48 -0.33 -9.00
N ALA A 4 -26.20 0.77 -8.74
CA ALA A 4 -25.79 1.83 -7.81
C ALA A 4 -25.56 1.34 -6.36
N GLU A 5 -25.98 0.12 -6.04
CA GLU A 5 -25.85 -0.52 -4.73
C GLU A 5 -24.57 -1.36 -4.55
N LEU A 6 -23.80 -1.60 -5.62
CA LEU A 6 -22.54 -2.35 -5.52
C LEU A 6 -21.46 -1.49 -4.86
N LYS A 7 -21.31 -1.67 -3.54
CA LYS A 7 -20.25 -1.05 -2.74
C LYS A 7 -19.10 -2.03 -2.56
N ALA A 8 -17.88 -1.56 -2.82
CA ALA A 8 -16.68 -2.27 -2.42
C ALA A 8 -16.70 -2.53 -0.91
N MET A 9 -16.20 -3.68 -0.49
CA MET A 9 -16.15 -4.08 0.92
C MET A 9 -14.94 -4.95 1.17
N THR A 10 -14.53 -5.04 2.43
CA THR A 10 -13.43 -5.93 2.83
C THR A 10 -13.82 -7.39 2.60
N LEU A 11 -12.83 -8.24 2.32
CA LEU A 11 -13.03 -9.69 2.12
C LEU A 11 -13.73 -10.35 3.32
N HIS A 12 -13.42 -9.91 4.54
CA HIS A 12 -14.07 -10.38 5.76
C HIS A 12 -15.58 -10.05 5.77
N ARG A 13 -15.95 -8.85 5.32
CA ARG A 13 -17.35 -8.43 5.23
C ARG A 13 -18.09 -9.18 4.12
N LEU A 14 -17.43 -9.40 2.97
CA LEU A 14 -17.96 -10.19 1.86
C LEU A 14 -18.34 -11.61 2.30
N LEU A 15 -17.44 -12.27 3.02
CA LEU A 15 -17.66 -13.63 3.53
C LEU A 15 -18.60 -13.69 4.75
N GLY A 16 -18.97 -12.53 5.32
CA GLY A 16 -19.86 -12.43 6.48
C GLY A 16 -19.20 -12.97 7.74
N TRP A 17 -18.04 -12.42 8.11
CA TRP A 17 -17.35 -12.73 9.35
C TRP A 17 -18.27 -12.60 10.59
N LYS A 18 -18.24 -13.60 11.48
CA LYS A 18 -19.04 -13.62 12.72
C LYS A 18 -18.18 -13.24 13.94
N PRO A 19 -18.60 -12.25 14.76
CA PRO A 19 -17.90 -11.90 15.99
C PRO A 19 -17.71 -13.11 16.91
N GLY A 20 -16.51 -13.26 17.50
CA GLY A 20 -16.18 -14.36 18.42
C GLY A 20 -15.63 -15.63 17.76
N SER A 21 -15.51 -15.68 16.43
CA SER A 21 -14.83 -16.78 15.73
C SER A 21 -13.82 -16.26 14.70
N LYS A 22 -12.58 -16.76 14.74
CA LYS A 22 -11.57 -16.46 13.72
C LYS A 22 -11.77 -17.24 12.41
N THR A 23 -12.62 -18.28 12.42
CA THR A 23 -12.71 -19.25 11.31
C THR A 23 -14.10 -19.40 10.72
N ARG A 24 -15.15 -18.91 11.39
CA ARG A 24 -16.53 -19.05 10.92
C ARG A 24 -16.96 -17.83 10.12
N PHE A 25 -17.17 -18.06 8.83
CA PHE A 25 -17.80 -17.14 7.91
C PHE A 25 -19.25 -17.56 7.65
N ARG A 26 -20.09 -16.61 7.24
CA ARG A 26 -21.46 -16.91 6.81
C ARG A 26 -21.49 -17.63 5.47
N HIS A 27 -20.56 -17.27 4.58
CA HIS A 27 -20.45 -17.87 3.26
C HIS A 27 -19.32 -18.90 3.23
N ASP A 28 -19.63 -20.07 2.69
CA ASP A 28 -18.77 -21.26 2.70
C ASP A 28 -19.19 -22.30 1.64
N SER A 29 -18.67 -23.52 1.77
CA SER A 29 -18.95 -24.66 0.91
C SER A 29 -20.39 -25.22 0.98
N HIS A 30 -21.27 -24.66 1.81
CA HIS A 30 -22.71 -24.95 1.85
C HIS A 30 -23.59 -23.72 1.59
N ASN A 31 -23.06 -22.52 1.80
CA ASN A 31 -23.75 -21.25 1.55
C ASN A 31 -22.89 -20.32 0.69
N ARG A 32 -22.99 -20.44 -0.63
CA ARG A 32 -22.13 -19.67 -1.57
C ARG A 32 -22.44 -18.18 -1.59
N LEU A 33 -21.49 -17.41 -2.09
CA LEU A 33 -21.66 -16.00 -2.42
C LEU A 33 -22.69 -15.82 -3.54
N PRO A 34 -23.66 -14.90 -3.40
CA PRO A 34 -24.71 -14.67 -4.38
C PRO A 34 -24.26 -13.75 -5.53
N TYR A 35 -23.05 -13.94 -6.06
CA TYR A 35 -22.47 -13.09 -7.11
C TYR A 35 -21.99 -13.91 -8.29
N ASP A 36 -22.28 -13.48 -9.52
CA ASP A 36 -21.80 -14.14 -10.74
C ASP A 36 -20.34 -13.77 -11.05
N VAL A 37 -19.92 -12.58 -10.62
CA VAL A 37 -18.55 -12.10 -10.75
C VAL A 37 -18.08 -11.56 -9.40
N VAL A 38 -16.91 -12.01 -8.95
CA VAL A 38 -16.24 -11.54 -7.74
C VAL A 38 -14.88 -10.97 -8.15
N VAL A 39 -14.66 -9.69 -7.85
CA VAL A 39 -13.38 -9.01 -8.10
C VAL A 39 -12.73 -8.72 -6.77
N ILE A 40 -11.50 -9.19 -6.59
CA ILE A 40 -10.68 -8.93 -5.41
C ILE A 40 -9.53 -8.04 -5.84
N ASP A 41 -9.51 -6.81 -5.32
CA ASP A 41 -8.39 -5.90 -5.47
C ASP A 41 -7.38 -6.10 -4.34
N GLU A 42 -6.12 -5.70 -4.57
CA GLU A 42 -4.98 -5.88 -3.67
C GLU A 42 -4.80 -7.30 -3.12
N THR A 43 -4.87 -8.28 -4.02
CA THR A 43 -4.74 -9.71 -3.72
C THR A 43 -3.38 -10.08 -3.12
N SER A 44 -2.35 -9.25 -3.29
CA SER A 44 -1.03 -9.39 -2.63
C SER A 44 -1.14 -9.44 -1.10
N MET A 45 -2.14 -8.76 -0.53
CA MET A 45 -2.43 -8.76 0.91
C MET A 45 -3.32 -9.92 1.37
N VAL A 46 -3.77 -10.80 0.48
CA VAL A 46 -4.64 -11.94 0.84
C VAL A 46 -3.80 -13.12 1.32
N SER A 47 -4.04 -13.55 2.56
CA SER A 47 -3.39 -14.72 3.14
C SER A 47 -3.88 -16.03 2.52
N LEU A 48 -3.09 -17.10 2.65
CA LEU A 48 -3.49 -18.43 2.18
C LEU A 48 -4.81 -18.90 2.80
N THR A 49 -4.96 -18.72 4.11
CA THR A 49 -6.18 -19.08 4.83
C THR A 49 -7.39 -18.35 4.28
N MET A 50 -7.26 -17.04 4.01
CA MET A 50 -8.35 -16.25 3.46
C MET A 50 -8.69 -16.64 2.02
N MET A 51 -7.68 -16.95 1.19
CA MET A 51 -7.91 -17.44 -0.16
C MET A 51 -8.68 -18.77 -0.15
N CYS A 52 -8.31 -19.73 0.71
CA CYS A 52 -9.05 -20.99 0.80
C CYS A 52 -10.52 -20.77 1.16
N ARG A 53 -10.81 -19.88 2.11
CA ARG A 53 -12.19 -19.54 2.51
C ARG A 53 -12.96 -18.83 1.40
N LEU A 54 -12.30 -17.97 0.64
CA LEU A 54 -12.89 -17.35 -0.54
C LEU A 54 -13.27 -18.41 -1.57
N LEU A 55 -12.35 -19.32 -1.92
CA LEU A 55 -12.59 -20.36 -2.92
C LEU A 55 -13.71 -21.32 -2.51
N GLU A 56 -13.81 -21.68 -1.22
CA GLU A 56 -14.94 -22.47 -0.70
C GLU A 56 -16.29 -21.76 -0.86
N ALA A 57 -16.30 -20.43 -0.75
CA ALA A 57 -17.51 -19.61 -0.80
C ALA A 57 -17.92 -19.17 -2.21
N VAL A 58 -17.03 -19.24 -3.21
CA VAL A 58 -17.32 -18.90 -4.62
C VAL A 58 -18.06 -20.06 -5.30
N ARG A 59 -19.09 -19.76 -6.10
CA ARG A 59 -19.82 -20.80 -6.85
C ARG A 59 -18.95 -21.33 -8.00
N PRO A 60 -19.06 -22.60 -8.40
CA PRO A 60 -18.31 -23.15 -9.53
C PRO A 60 -18.50 -22.37 -10.84
N GLU A 61 -19.67 -21.75 -11.03
CA GLU A 61 -20.03 -20.99 -12.23
C GLU A 61 -19.65 -19.50 -12.14
N SER A 62 -19.24 -19.02 -10.95
CA SER A 62 -18.85 -17.63 -10.73
C SER A 62 -17.47 -17.35 -11.33
N ARG A 63 -17.30 -16.15 -11.91
CA ARG A 63 -15.99 -15.66 -12.35
C ARG A 63 -15.28 -14.97 -11.18
N LEU A 64 -14.10 -15.45 -10.83
CA LEU A 64 -13.23 -14.82 -9.83
C LEU A 64 -12.08 -14.08 -10.54
N ILE A 65 -11.98 -12.77 -10.33
CA ILE A 65 -10.91 -11.93 -10.87
C ILE A 65 -10.05 -11.46 -9.70
N LEU A 66 -8.77 -11.83 -9.71
CA LEU A 66 -7.78 -11.42 -8.72
C LEU A 66 -6.92 -10.32 -9.33
N VAL A 67 -6.92 -9.16 -8.69
CA VAL A 67 -6.12 -8.00 -9.07
C VAL A 67 -5.15 -7.71 -7.94
N GLY A 68 -3.90 -7.41 -8.27
CA GLY A 68 -2.87 -7.07 -7.31
C GLY A 68 -1.48 -7.14 -7.92
N ASP A 69 -0.49 -6.77 -7.13
CA ASP A 69 0.91 -6.73 -7.51
C ASP A 69 1.69 -7.87 -6.83
N PRO A 70 2.20 -8.87 -7.56
CA PRO A 70 2.91 -10.01 -6.97
C PRO A 70 4.27 -9.63 -6.37
N ASP A 71 4.81 -8.46 -6.72
CA ASP A 71 6.12 -7.98 -6.28
C ASP A 71 6.02 -7.09 -5.03
N GLN A 72 4.81 -6.71 -4.61
CA GLN A 72 4.56 -5.99 -3.35
C GLN A 72 4.66 -6.91 -2.13
N LEU A 73 4.82 -6.28 -0.96
CA LEU A 73 4.77 -6.95 0.34
C LEU A 73 3.52 -7.85 0.44
N THR A 74 3.76 -9.11 0.79
CA THR A 74 2.70 -10.09 0.97
C THR A 74 1.99 -9.87 2.31
N SER A 75 0.78 -10.42 2.43
CA SER A 75 0.04 -10.55 3.69
C SER A 75 0.96 -10.85 4.89
N VAL A 76 0.70 -10.26 6.06
CA VAL A 76 1.43 -10.60 7.30
C VAL A 76 1.24 -12.08 7.68
N ASP A 77 0.04 -12.63 7.43
CA ASP A 77 -0.25 -14.06 7.64
C ASP A 77 0.39 -14.94 6.54
N ALA A 78 0.55 -16.24 6.84
CA ALA A 78 1.29 -17.19 6.01
C ALA A 78 0.83 -17.30 4.54
N GLY A 79 1.81 -17.55 3.67
CA GLY A 79 1.65 -17.75 2.23
C GLY A 79 1.92 -16.50 1.39
N ALA A 80 2.21 -16.70 0.10
CA ALA A 80 2.38 -15.65 -0.90
C ALA A 80 1.47 -15.96 -2.09
N VAL A 81 0.15 -16.00 -1.83
CA VAL A 81 -0.85 -16.60 -2.73
C VAL A 81 -0.76 -16.05 -4.15
N LEU A 82 -0.78 -14.71 -4.30
CA LEU A 82 -0.75 -14.08 -5.61
C LEU A 82 0.56 -14.39 -6.35
N ALA A 83 1.71 -14.20 -5.69
CA ALA A 83 3.02 -14.49 -6.29
C ALA A 83 3.14 -15.96 -6.71
N ASP A 84 2.59 -16.89 -5.93
CA ASP A 84 2.62 -18.32 -6.24
C ASP A 84 1.67 -18.69 -7.38
N LEU A 85 0.47 -18.11 -7.43
CA LEU A 85 -0.48 -18.29 -8.53
C LEU A 85 0.09 -17.74 -9.83
N VAL A 86 0.68 -16.55 -9.79
CA VAL A 86 1.35 -15.96 -10.95
C VAL A 86 2.53 -16.83 -11.35
N ALA A 87 3.35 -17.33 -10.42
CA ALA A 87 4.54 -18.13 -10.72
C ALA A 87 4.23 -19.52 -11.33
N ARG A 88 3.04 -20.08 -11.09
CA ARG A 88 2.69 -21.44 -11.50
C ARG A 88 2.61 -21.59 -13.03
N PRO A 89 3.05 -22.74 -13.60
CA PRO A 89 2.79 -23.06 -15.00
C PRO A 89 1.29 -23.15 -15.29
N VAL A 90 0.87 -22.68 -16.46
CA VAL A 90 -0.51 -22.85 -16.92
C VAL A 90 -0.71 -24.32 -17.25
N THR A 91 -1.55 -25.01 -16.47
CA THR A 91 -1.85 -26.45 -16.64
C THR A 91 -3.30 -26.71 -17.05
N GLY A 92 -4.09 -25.67 -17.28
CA GLY A 92 -5.51 -25.75 -17.60
C GLY A 92 -5.78 -25.63 -19.10
N THR A 93 -7.05 -25.82 -19.48
CA THR A 93 -7.53 -25.55 -20.84
C THR A 93 -7.39 -24.05 -21.12
N GLU A 94 -6.80 -23.70 -22.26
CA GLU A 94 -6.64 -22.30 -22.67
C GLU A 94 -8.00 -21.60 -22.73
N ASN A 95 -8.05 -20.34 -22.31
CA ASN A 95 -9.25 -19.54 -22.46
C ASN A 95 -9.37 -19.13 -23.95
N PRO A 96 -10.39 -19.61 -24.68
CA PRO A 96 -10.50 -19.36 -26.13
C PRO A 96 -10.65 -17.89 -26.47
N VAL A 97 -11.21 -17.07 -25.57
CA VAL A 97 -11.32 -15.62 -25.75
C VAL A 97 -9.95 -14.97 -25.63
N LEU A 98 -9.15 -15.35 -24.63
CA LEU A 98 -7.81 -14.79 -24.44
C LEU A 98 -6.85 -15.29 -25.53
N ALA A 99 -6.97 -16.56 -25.95
CA ALA A 99 -6.20 -17.09 -27.08
C ALA A 99 -6.42 -16.25 -28.35
N HIS A 100 -7.68 -15.93 -28.68
CA HIS A 100 -7.99 -15.09 -29.83
C HIS A 100 -7.43 -13.65 -29.71
N LEU A 101 -7.53 -13.03 -28.52
CA LEU A 101 -6.95 -11.72 -28.26
C LEU A 101 -5.42 -11.71 -28.41
N VAL A 102 -4.73 -12.75 -27.90
CA VAL A 102 -3.27 -12.87 -28.00
C VAL A 102 -2.83 -12.94 -29.47
N ASP A 103 -3.53 -13.73 -30.28
CA ASP A 103 -3.16 -13.99 -31.68
C ASP A 103 -3.50 -12.83 -32.63
N ALA A 104 -4.44 -11.96 -32.26
CA ALA A 104 -4.89 -10.85 -33.12
C ALA A 104 -4.24 -9.50 -32.79
N ASP A 105 -4.11 -9.13 -31.50
CA ASP A 105 -3.73 -7.77 -31.09
C ASP A 105 -2.23 -7.61 -30.76
N PHE A 106 -1.48 -8.70 -30.49
CA PHE A 106 -0.13 -8.61 -29.91
C PHE A 106 1.03 -8.95 -30.86
N ASP A 107 0.76 -9.19 -32.14
CA ASP A 107 1.78 -9.34 -33.19
C ASP A 107 2.08 -8.02 -33.93
N ALA A 108 1.26 -6.98 -33.72
CA ALA A 108 1.51 -5.62 -34.19
C ALA A 108 2.12 -4.79 -33.06
N ALA A 109 3.44 -4.59 -33.07
CA ALA A 109 4.08 -3.60 -32.21
C ALA A 109 3.67 -2.20 -32.69
N GLU A 110 2.58 -1.67 -32.16
CA GLU A 110 2.13 -0.29 -32.46
C GLU A 110 3.05 0.76 -31.81
N ASP A 111 3.84 0.38 -30.80
CA ASP A 111 4.78 1.24 -30.07
C ASP A 111 6.22 0.69 -30.15
N PRO A 112 7.18 1.40 -30.80
CA PRO A 112 8.56 0.98 -30.90
C PRO A 112 9.31 0.92 -29.56
N ASP A 113 8.78 1.56 -28.52
CA ASP A 113 9.35 1.53 -27.16
C ASP A 113 8.81 0.35 -26.32
N GLU A 114 7.92 -0.48 -26.87
CA GLU A 114 7.33 -1.63 -26.18
C GLU A 114 7.90 -2.96 -26.67
N ALA A 115 8.49 -3.72 -25.75
CA ALA A 115 8.94 -5.08 -26.06
C ALA A 115 7.72 -5.98 -26.30
N ALA A 116 7.75 -6.77 -27.36
CA ALA A 116 6.74 -7.79 -27.61
C ALA A 116 6.67 -8.78 -26.43
N LEU A 117 5.45 -9.27 -26.13
CA LEU A 117 5.25 -10.30 -25.12
C LEU A 117 6.13 -11.51 -25.42
N SER A 118 6.91 -11.94 -24.43
CA SER A 118 7.67 -13.19 -24.53
C SER A 118 6.74 -14.39 -24.69
N ALA A 119 7.26 -15.50 -25.23
CA ALA A 119 6.48 -16.74 -25.35
C ALA A 119 5.88 -17.19 -24.00
N PHE A 120 6.61 -16.94 -22.91
CA PHE A 120 6.16 -17.20 -21.55
C PHE A 120 4.99 -16.31 -21.12
N GLU A 121 5.03 -15.02 -21.45
CA GLU A 121 3.93 -14.08 -21.14
C GLU A 121 2.69 -14.37 -21.96
N ARG A 122 2.85 -14.79 -23.23
CA ARG A 122 1.75 -15.23 -24.08
C ARG A 122 1.07 -16.49 -23.52
N ASP A 123 1.84 -17.49 -23.10
CA ASP A 123 1.32 -18.71 -22.46
C ASP A 123 0.51 -18.38 -21.19
N ARG A 124 1.05 -17.49 -20.34
CA ARG A 124 0.34 -17.01 -19.15
C ARG A 124 -0.95 -16.26 -19.47
N LEU A 125 -0.94 -15.41 -20.48
CA LEU A 125 -2.12 -14.68 -20.93
C LEU A 125 -3.22 -15.65 -21.39
N ARG A 126 -2.87 -16.70 -22.15
CA ARG A 126 -3.81 -17.78 -22.54
C ARG A 126 -4.38 -18.52 -21.33
N GLY A 127 -3.58 -18.67 -20.28
CA GLY A 127 -3.96 -19.24 -18.99
C GLY A 127 -4.75 -18.34 -18.06
N GLY A 128 -5.07 -17.10 -18.45
CA GLY A 128 -5.82 -16.15 -17.63
C GLY A 128 -4.98 -15.30 -16.67
N VAL A 129 -3.66 -15.32 -16.78
CA VAL A 129 -2.76 -14.46 -16.01
C VAL A 129 -2.32 -13.29 -16.88
N VAL A 130 -2.87 -12.10 -16.59
CA VAL A 130 -2.57 -10.86 -17.31
C VAL A 130 -1.60 -10.02 -16.48
N ARG A 131 -0.43 -9.68 -17.02
CA ARG A 131 0.51 -8.74 -16.43
C ARG A 131 0.44 -7.41 -17.18
N LEU A 132 0.15 -6.33 -16.47
CA LEU A 132 0.24 -4.98 -17.02
C LEU A 132 1.68 -4.46 -16.86
N SER A 133 2.33 -4.13 -17.97
CA SER A 133 3.73 -3.68 -18.03
C SER A 133 3.88 -2.16 -17.87
N ARG A 134 2.86 -1.39 -18.24
CA ARG A 134 2.94 0.08 -18.30
C ARG A 134 2.37 0.75 -17.06
N GLY A 135 3.25 1.32 -16.24
CA GLY A 135 2.88 2.26 -15.19
C GLY A 135 2.46 3.61 -15.78
N ARG A 136 1.27 4.10 -15.40
CA ARG A 136 0.80 5.46 -15.75
C ARG A 136 0.90 6.46 -14.59
N ARG A 137 1.08 5.98 -13.35
CA ARG A 137 0.90 6.75 -12.10
C ARG A 137 2.21 7.28 -11.49
N PHE A 138 3.30 6.56 -11.68
CA PHE A 138 4.66 7.00 -11.34
C PHE A 138 5.48 6.73 -12.60
N GLY A 139 6.09 7.80 -13.13
CA GLY A 139 6.87 7.77 -14.36
C GLY A 139 8.34 8.03 -14.09
N GLY A 140 9.12 8.24 -15.15
CA GLY A 140 10.48 8.73 -15.02
C GLY A 140 11.39 7.84 -14.16
N ALA A 141 12.12 8.46 -13.25
CA ALA A 141 13.15 7.79 -12.48
C ALA A 141 12.58 6.88 -11.39
N ILE A 142 11.48 7.25 -10.74
CA ILE A 142 10.83 6.41 -9.71
C ILE A 142 10.45 5.06 -10.30
N ALA A 143 9.90 5.05 -11.51
CA ALA A 143 9.55 3.82 -12.21
C ALA A 143 10.78 2.96 -12.52
N ARG A 144 11.87 3.57 -13.01
CA ARG A 144 13.15 2.87 -13.26
C ARG A 144 13.73 2.29 -11.98
N LEU A 145 13.71 3.06 -10.88
CA LEU A 145 14.19 2.63 -9.57
C LEU A 145 13.38 1.45 -9.05
N ALA A 146 12.05 1.53 -9.11
CA ALA A 146 11.18 0.45 -8.69
C ALA A 146 11.43 -0.84 -9.50
N VAL A 147 11.60 -0.72 -10.83
CA VAL A 147 11.95 -1.85 -11.71
C VAL A 147 13.31 -2.45 -11.36
N ALA A 148 14.33 -1.62 -11.15
CA ALA A 148 15.67 -2.08 -10.79
C ALA A 148 15.68 -2.81 -9.43
N VAL A 149 14.93 -2.31 -8.44
CA VAL A 149 14.73 -2.98 -7.15
C VAL A 149 14.04 -4.33 -7.34
N ARG A 150 12.89 -4.36 -8.03
CA ARG A 150 12.12 -5.59 -8.31
C ARG A 150 12.97 -6.67 -9.00
N ASP A 151 13.79 -6.25 -9.96
CA ASP A 151 14.61 -7.17 -10.74
C ASP A 151 15.90 -7.58 -9.99
N GLY A 152 16.18 -7.00 -8.83
CA GLY A 152 17.35 -7.34 -8.01
C GLY A 152 18.66 -6.73 -8.51
N ARG A 153 18.59 -5.63 -9.25
CA ARG A 153 19.75 -5.03 -9.92
C ARG A 153 20.41 -3.98 -9.03
N GLY A 154 21.11 -4.42 -7.98
CA GLY A 154 21.70 -3.55 -6.95
C GLY A 154 22.57 -2.41 -7.49
N ASP A 155 23.43 -2.69 -8.48
CA ASP A 155 24.27 -1.65 -9.10
C ASP A 155 23.47 -0.61 -9.89
N GLU A 156 22.39 -1.01 -10.55
CA GLU A 156 21.49 -0.10 -11.25
C GLU A 156 20.70 0.77 -10.27
N VAL A 157 20.26 0.17 -9.15
CA VAL A 157 19.60 0.90 -8.05
C VAL A 157 20.51 1.99 -7.50
N MET A 158 21.78 1.69 -7.18
CA MET A 158 22.71 2.69 -6.67
C MET A 158 22.97 3.81 -7.69
N LYS A 159 23.19 3.47 -8.96
CA LYS A 159 23.35 4.48 -10.02
C LYS A 159 22.15 5.41 -10.14
N LEU A 160 20.93 4.90 -9.97
CA LEU A 160 19.72 5.72 -10.01
C LEU A 160 19.59 6.62 -8.78
N LEU A 161 19.91 6.10 -7.58
CA LEU A 161 19.91 6.88 -6.34
C LEU A 161 20.93 8.03 -6.36
N GLU A 162 22.07 7.82 -7.04
CA GLU A 162 23.16 8.80 -7.17
C GLU A 162 23.06 9.66 -8.44
N SER A 163 22.03 9.47 -9.26
CA SER A 163 21.91 10.13 -10.57
C SER A 163 21.70 11.65 -10.50
N GLY A 164 21.25 12.17 -9.35
CA GLY A 164 20.84 13.57 -9.20
C GLY A 164 19.51 13.92 -9.87
N ASP A 165 18.71 12.91 -10.23
CA ASP A 165 17.36 13.08 -10.76
C ASP A 165 16.44 13.76 -9.73
N ASP A 166 15.56 14.65 -10.17
CA ASP A 166 14.70 15.46 -9.29
C ASP A 166 13.61 14.62 -8.58
N GLN A 167 13.32 13.42 -9.08
CA GLN A 167 12.33 12.52 -8.48
C GLN A 167 12.91 11.59 -7.42
N ILE A 168 14.24 11.52 -7.26
CA ILE A 168 14.90 10.58 -6.35
C ILE A 168 15.98 11.31 -5.55
N SER A 169 15.96 11.16 -4.24
CA SER A 169 17.07 11.59 -3.39
C SER A 169 17.54 10.46 -2.48
N PHE A 170 18.85 10.43 -2.21
CA PHE A 170 19.48 9.46 -1.32
C PHE A 170 20.32 10.19 -0.28
N HIS A 171 20.05 9.91 1.00
CA HIS A 171 20.67 10.58 2.13
C HIS A 171 21.18 9.56 3.16
N ALA A 172 22.29 9.92 3.80
CA ALA A 172 22.80 9.17 4.95
C ALA A 172 21.79 9.24 6.13
N PRO A 173 21.75 8.24 7.02
CA PRO A 173 20.82 8.21 8.14
C PRO A 173 20.80 9.44 9.05
N GLU A 174 21.96 10.09 9.21
CA GLU A 174 22.17 11.29 10.00
C GLU A 174 21.69 12.58 9.29
N ASP A 175 21.59 12.57 7.95
CA ASP A 175 21.14 13.70 7.16
C ASP A 175 19.61 13.70 7.07
N THR A 176 18.99 14.43 8.00
CA THR A 176 17.54 14.48 8.18
C THR A 176 16.93 15.83 7.82
N ASP A 177 17.72 16.78 7.33
CA ASP A 177 17.29 18.17 7.14
C ASP A 177 16.16 18.27 6.11
N ALA A 178 16.32 17.61 4.96
CA ALA A 178 15.30 17.59 3.91
C ALA A 178 14.03 16.83 4.35
N LEU A 179 14.17 15.77 5.15
CA LEU A 179 13.03 15.07 5.75
C LEU A 179 12.27 15.98 6.72
N ARG A 180 13.00 16.68 7.58
CA ARG A 180 12.43 17.62 8.55
C ARG A 180 11.67 18.73 7.83
N ALA A 181 12.24 19.30 6.77
CA ALA A 181 11.58 20.31 5.96
C ALA A 181 10.24 19.81 5.41
N ASP A 182 10.22 18.65 4.75
CA ASP A 182 8.99 18.09 4.18
C ASP A 182 7.91 17.83 5.25
N VAL A 183 8.31 17.30 6.43
CA VAL A 183 7.40 17.05 7.55
C VAL A 183 6.79 18.37 8.05
N VAL A 184 7.62 19.39 8.26
CA VAL A 184 7.20 20.69 8.79
C VAL A 184 6.32 21.42 7.78
N ASP A 185 6.70 21.47 6.51
CA ASP A 185 5.96 22.16 5.46
C ASP A 185 4.59 21.51 5.25
N THR A 186 4.55 20.18 5.20
CA THR A 186 3.29 19.42 5.10
C THR A 186 2.40 19.69 6.30
N ALA A 187 2.95 19.62 7.52
CA ALA A 187 2.19 19.86 8.73
C ALA A 187 1.68 21.31 8.82
N ALA A 188 2.45 22.30 8.36
CA ALA A 188 2.05 23.70 8.34
C ALA A 188 0.85 23.92 7.41
N GLU A 189 0.87 23.34 6.21
CA GLU A 189 -0.25 23.43 5.27
C GLU A 189 -1.52 22.74 5.80
N VAL A 190 -1.36 21.52 6.33
CA VAL A 190 -2.45 20.74 6.92
C VAL A 190 -3.05 21.49 8.12
N THR A 191 -2.21 22.04 9.00
CA THR A 191 -2.63 22.83 10.17
C THR A 191 -3.35 24.10 9.76
N ALA A 192 -2.86 24.80 8.72
CA ALA A 192 -3.50 26.01 8.22
C ALA A 192 -4.90 25.71 7.66
N ALA A 193 -5.07 24.64 6.89
CA ALA A 193 -6.38 24.20 6.39
C ALA A 193 -7.31 23.76 7.53
N ALA A 194 -6.79 22.93 8.44
CA ALA A 194 -7.52 22.41 9.59
C ALA A 194 -8.02 23.52 10.53
N THR A 195 -7.20 24.55 10.77
CA THR A 195 -7.56 25.68 11.62
C THR A 195 -8.72 26.50 11.05
N ARG A 196 -8.83 26.58 9.72
CA ARG A 196 -9.97 27.20 9.02
C ARG A 196 -11.20 26.29 8.94
N GLY A 197 -11.12 25.05 9.44
CA GLY A 197 -12.17 24.04 9.32
C GLY A 197 -12.30 23.41 7.93
N ASP A 198 -11.33 23.61 7.04
CA ASP A 198 -11.33 23.04 5.69
C ASP A 198 -10.83 21.59 5.73
N ALA A 199 -11.73 20.67 6.07
CA ALA A 199 -11.44 19.24 6.16
C ALA A 199 -10.98 18.62 4.84
N ALA A 200 -11.49 19.09 3.70
CA ALA A 200 -11.12 18.55 2.40
C ALA A 200 -9.66 18.91 2.06
N ALA A 201 -9.29 20.19 2.22
CA ALA A 201 -7.92 20.62 1.97
C ALA A 201 -6.93 20.01 2.99
N ALA A 202 -7.32 19.88 4.26
CA ALA A 202 -6.48 19.26 5.28
C ALA A 202 -6.20 17.77 4.97
N LEU A 203 -7.23 17.02 4.54
CA LEU A 203 -7.07 15.61 4.13
C LEU A 203 -6.19 15.48 2.89
N LEU A 204 -6.35 16.36 1.89
CA LEU A 204 -5.47 16.38 0.71
C LEU A 204 -4.03 16.73 1.08
N GLY A 205 -3.82 17.64 2.04
CA GLY A 205 -2.50 17.97 2.55
C GLY A 205 -1.76 16.77 3.15
N LEU A 206 -2.48 15.82 3.78
CA LEU A 206 -1.88 14.59 4.31
C LEU A 206 -1.33 13.65 3.21
N GLU A 207 -1.75 13.83 1.95
CA GLU A 207 -1.22 13.07 0.81
C GLU A 207 0.11 13.64 0.29
N LYS A 208 0.51 14.87 0.69
CA LYS A 208 1.72 15.51 0.14
C LYS A 208 3.02 14.84 0.56
N HIS A 209 3.11 14.40 1.82
CA HIS A 209 4.29 13.73 2.34
C HIS A 209 3.94 12.56 3.25
N ARG A 210 4.76 11.51 3.18
CA ARG A 210 4.76 10.45 4.19
C ARG A 210 6.13 9.93 4.51
N LEU A 211 6.45 9.82 5.80
CA LEU A 211 7.57 9.05 6.31
C LEU A 211 7.18 7.57 6.50
N LEU A 212 7.93 6.68 5.85
CA LEU A 212 7.74 5.24 5.91
C LEU A 212 8.92 4.55 6.59
N CYS A 213 8.62 3.70 7.56
CA CYS A 213 9.61 2.92 8.30
C CYS A 213 9.36 1.41 8.11
N ALA A 214 10.40 0.60 8.19
CA ALA A 214 10.24 -0.86 8.23
C ALA A 214 9.80 -1.33 9.62
N HIS A 215 10.35 -0.74 10.69
CA HIS A 215 10.16 -1.20 12.07
C HIS A 215 9.07 -0.38 12.76
N ARG A 216 8.49 -0.94 13.84
CA ARG A 216 7.60 -0.20 14.73
C ARG A 216 8.38 0.52 15.84
N GLU A 217 9.39 -0.14 16.37
CA GLU A 217 10.17 0.28 17.53
C GLU A 217 11.66 0.42 17.17
N GLY A 218 12.42 1.05 18.06
CA GLY A 218 13.87 1.21 17.93
C GLY A 218 14.28 2.35 17.01
N ARG A 219 15.59 2.43 16.69
CA ARG A 219 16.19 3.56 15.99
C ARG A 219 15.64 3.82 14.57
N TRP A 220 15.11 2.78 13.94
CA TRP A 220 14.51 2.83 12.60
C TRP A 220 12.97 2.69 12.64
N GLY A 221 12.40 2.80 13.84
CA GLY A 221 11.01 2.48 14.10
C GLY A 221 10.09 3.69 14.09
N VAL A 222 8.85 3.47 13.67
CA VAL A 222 7.78 4.48 13.68
C VAL A 222 7.72 5.25 15.01
N ALA A 223 7.79 4.59 16.16
CA ALA A 223 7.63 5.23 17.47
C ALA A 223 8.67 6.34 17.75
N LEU A 224 9.90 6.19 17.27
CA LEU A 224 10.93 7.23 17.40
C LEU A 224 10.64 8.39 16.44
N TRP A 225 10.40 8.07 15.18
CA TRP A 225 10.30 9.07 14.13
C TRP A 225 8.98 9.84 14.15
N ASP A 226 7.89 9.24 14.65
CA ASP A 226 6.66 9.96 14.98
C ASP A 226 6.91 11.03 16.03
N ARG A 227 7.67 10.70 17.08
CA ARG A 227 7.98 11.65 18.16
C ARG A 227 8.86 12.78 17.66
N LEU A 228 9.92 12.46 16.92
CA LEU A 228 10.80 13.47 16.32
C LEU A 228 10.05 14.39 15.35
N ALA A 229 9.20 13.82 14.49
CA ALA A 229 8.35 14.61 13.59
C ALA A 229 7.42 15.54 14.37
N LEU A 230 6.76 15.05 15.42
CA LEU A 230 5.91 15.88 16.28
C LEU A 230 6.69 17.02 16.94
N GLU A 231 7.90 16.73 17.45
CA GLU A 231 8.81 17.73 18.03
C GLU A 231 9.20 18.80 17.00
N TRP A 232 9.59 18.39 15.78
CA TRP A 232 9.94 19.33 14.70
C TRP A 232 8.79 20.25 14.33
N VAL A 233 7.57 19.71 14.23
CA VAL A 233 6.36 20.49 13.94
C VAL A 233 6.05 21.45 15.09
N GLY A 234 6.18 21.01 16.34
CA GLY A 234 6.01 21.86 17.50
C GLY A 234 7.00 23.02 17.54
N GLU A 235 8.30 22.73 17.35
CA GLU A 235 9.36 23.73 17.29
C GLU A 235 9.13 24.78 16.20
N ALA A 236 8.79 24.35 14.98
CA ALA A 236 8.53 25.24 13.85
C ALA A 236 7.36 26.20 14.13
N ASN A 237 6.34 25.72 14.84
CA ASN A 237 5.16 26.50 15.24
C ASN A 237 5.32 27.21 16.59
N LYS A 238 6.49 27.09 17.25
CA LYS A 238 6.75 27.63 18.59
C LYS A 238 5.70 27.19 19.62
N THR A 239 5.20 25.97 19.49
CA THR A 239 4.19 25.38 20.37
C THR A 239 4.63 24.01 20.83
N PHE A 240 4.26 23.64 22.05
CA PHE A 240 4.39 22.26 22.49
C PHE A 240 3.21 21.46 21.94
N LEU A 241 3.48 20.40 21.20
CA LEU A 241 2.46 19.47 20.73
C LEU A 241 2.55 18.19 21.56
N ASP A 242 1.41 17.80 22.13
CA ASP A 242 1.26 16.57 22.88
C ASP A 242 0.24 15.69 22.15
N PRO A 243 0.60 14.46 21.73
CA PRO A 243 -0.29 13.61 20.97
C PRO A 243 -1.51 13.14 21.79
N ALA A 244 -1.52 13.32 23.11
CA ALA A 244 -2.65 13.02 23.97
C ALA A 244 -3.78 14.06 23.89
N TYR A 245 -3.52 15.24 23.33
CA TYR A 245 -4.51 16.30 23.16
C TYR A 245 -4.84 16.53 21.69
N TRP A 246 -6.11 16.83 21.41
CA TRP A 246 -6.57 17.10 20.05
C TRP A 246 -6.23 18.54 19.64
N TYR A 247 -5.46 18.69 18.56
CA TYR A 247 -5.12 19.99 17.99
C TYR A 247 -5.40 20.04 16.48
N PRO A 248 -5.81 21.20 15.92
CA PRO A 248 -5.99 21.34 14.47
C PRO A 248 -4.72 20.96 13.71
N GLY A 249 -4.85 20.12 12.69
CA GLY A 249 -3.75 19.64 11.87
C GLY A 249 -3.15 18.32 12.33
N GLN A 250 -3.54 17.80 13.50
CA GLN A 250 -3.06 16.52 13.99
C GLN A 250 -3.44 15.38 13.02
N PRO A 251 -2.45 14.67 12.42
CA PRO A 251 -2.72 13.56 11.54
C PRO A 251 -3.11 12.32 12.36
N LEU A 252 -4.12 11.60 11.93
CA LEU A 252 -4.71 10.46 12.62
C LEU A 252 -4.60 9.18 11.78
N LEU A 253 -4.32 8.06 12.45
CA LEU A 253 -4.44 6.72 11.89
C LEU A 253 -5.37 5.87 12.75
N VAL A 254 -6.38 5.29 12.11
CA VAL A 254 -7.26 4.30 12.76
C VAL A 254 -6.52 2.98 12.89
N THR A 255 -6.44 2.45 14.10
CA THR A 255 -5.66 1.23 14.42
C THR A 255 -6.53 -0.02 14.59
N ALA A 256 -7.84 0.14 14.75
CA ALA A 256 -8.82 -0.95 14.79
C ALA A 256 -10.13 -0.54 14.11
N ASN A 257 -10.86 -1.51 13.56
CA ASN A 257 -12.16 -1.25 12.97
C ASN A 257 -13.18 -0.85 14.04
N ASP A 258 -13.93 0.20 13.78
CA ASP A 258 -15.14 0.56 14.52
C ASP A 258 -16.31 0.66 13.54
N HIS A 259 -17.23 -0.29 13.68
CA HIS A 259 -18.37 -0.43 12.78
C HIS A 259 -19.48 0.59 13.06
N GLU A 260 -19.58 1.11 14.28
CA GLU A 260 -20.58 2.13 14.65
C GLU A 260 -20.17 3.48 14.05
N ALA A 261 -18.92 3.88 14.26
CA ALA A 261 -18.34 5.08 13.66
C ALA A 261 -18.04 4.93 12.15
N ARG A 262 -18.17 3.71 11.61
CA ARG A 262 -17.84 3.35 10.21
C ARG A 262 -16.42 3.77 9.83
N ILE A 263 -15.47 3.55 10.73
CA ILE A 263 -14.03 3.75 10.51
C ILE A 263 -13.31 2.41 10.50
N TYR A 264 -12.30 2.29 9.64
CA TYR A 264 -11.62 1.02 9.39
C TYR A 264 -10.13 1.15 9.68
N ASN A 265 -9.52 0.08 10.18
CA ASN A 265 -8.08 0.03 10.43
C ASN A 265 -7.30 0.37 9.15
N GLY A 266 -6.42 1.35 9.24
CA GLY A 266 -5.69 1.92 8.10
C GLY A 266 -6.29 3.20 7.55
N ASP A 267 -7.52 3.57 7.91
CA ASP A 267 -8.09 4.88 7.56
C ASP A 267 -7.21 5.99 8.15
N THR A 268 -6.86 6.96 7.31
CA THR A 268 -6.18 8.19 7.70
C THR A 268 -7.18 9.32 7.88
N GLY A 269 -6.91 10.19 8.84
CA GLY A 269 -7.73 11.35 9.13
C GLY A 269 -6.92 12.52 9.65
N VAL A 270 -7.60 13.64 9.89
CA VAL A 270 -6.98 14.86 10.44
C VAL A 270 -7.94 15.54 11.40
N VAL A 271 -7.43 16.05 12.51
CA VAL A 271 -8.22 16.91 13.41
C VAL A 271 -8.36 18.30 12.78
N VAL A 272 -9.58 18.81 12.72
CA VAL A 272 -9.93 20.14 12.19
C VAL A 272 -10.77 20.92 13.20
N SER A 273 -10.77 22.25 13.07
CA SER A 273 -11.64 23.13 13.84
C SER A 273 -13.07 23.04 13.30
N GLY A 274 -14.00 22.55 14.12
CA GLY A 274 -15.44 22.60 13.87
C GLY A 274 -16.08 23.93 14.26
N GLU A 275 -17.41 23.94 14.37
CA GLU A 275 -18.17 25.11 14.80
C GLU A 275 -17.71 25.58 16.19
N ASN A 276 -17.53 26.90 16.36
CA ASN A 276 -17.03 27.52 17.58
C ASN A 276 -15.64 27.01 18.06
N GLY A 277 -14.85 26.39 17.17
CA GLY A 277 -13.50 25.91 17.48
C GLY A 277 -13.46 24.54 18.15
N THR A 278 -14.57 23.79 18.21
CA THR A 278 -14.56 22.43 18.75
C THR A 278 -13.75 21.48 17.87
N PRO A 279 -12.82 20.66 18.40
CA PRO A 279 -12.03 19.75 17.57
C PRO A 279 -12.90 18.64 16.97
N MET A 280 -12.77 18.42 15.67
CA MET A 280 -13.47 17.38 14.92
C MET A 280 -12.46 16.54 14.13
N ALA A 281 -12.56 15.22 14.17
CA ALA A 281 -11.75 14.34 13.34
C ALA A 281 -12.41 14.15 11.96
N ALA A 282 -11.73 14.57 10.91
CA ALA A 282 -12.14 14.37 9.53
C ALA A 282 -11.52 13.08 8.97
N PHE A 283 -12.34 12.22 8.37
CA PHE A 283 -11.90 11.01 7.66
C PHE A 283 -12.43 11.00 6.23
N ALA A 284 -11.58 10.62 5.26
CA ALA A 284 -11.95 10.54 3.86
C ALA A 284 -13.01 9.45 3.60
N ARG A 285 -14.02 9.78 2.77
CA ARG A 285 -15.12 8.89 2.38
C ARG A 285 -15.52 9.11 0.93
N GLY A 286 -14.95 8.32 0.02
CA GLY A 286 -15.21 8.44 -1.40
C GLY A 286 -14.82 9.83 -1.91
N ARG A 287 -15.78 10.62 -2.39
CA ARG A 287 -15.54 12.00 -2.85
C ARG A 287 -15.71 13.08 -1.77
N GLY A 288 -16.04 12.69 -0.54
CA GLY A 288 -16.25 13.61 0.57
C GLY A 288 -15.49 13.17 1.81
N HIS A 289 -15.94 13.68 2.96
CA HIS A 289 -15.40 13.32 4.27
C HIS A 289 -16.54 13.17 5.28
N VAL A 290 -16.23 12.54 6.41
CA VAL A 290 -17.10 12.54 7.59
C VAL A 290 -16.37 13.21 8.74
N LEU A 291 -17.13 13.97 9.53
CA LEU A 291 -16.64 14.59 10.76
C LEU A 291 -17.14 13.79 11.96
N ILE A 292 -16.22 13.42 12.84
CA ILE A 292 -16.50 12.61 14.02
C ILE A 292 -15.88 13.31 15.23
N HIS A 293 -16.62 13.39 16.33
CA HIS A 293 -16.08 13.97 17.55
C HIS A 293 -14.95 13.07 18.10
N PRO A 294 -13.73 13.58 18.36
CA PRO A 294 -12.59 12.72 18.71
C PRO A 294 -12.80 11.82 19.93
N ASN A 295 -13.59 12.25 20.93
CA ASN A 295 -13.88 11.44 22.13
C ASN A 295 -14.64 10.14 21.87
N VAL A 296 -15.29 9.96 20.70
CA VAL A 296 -15.93 8.69 20.35
C VAL A 296 -14.94 7.70 19.72
N LEU A 297 -13.73 8.15 19.38
CA LEU A 297 -12.72 7.34 18.74
C LEU A 297 -11.93 6.56 19.80
N SER A 298 -12.10 5.24 19.83
CA SER A 298 -11.42 4.39 20.82
C SER A 298 -10.06 3.83 20.35
N ALA A 299 -9.78 3.88 19.05
CA ALA A 299 -8.63 3.21 18.44
C ALA A 299 -7.98 4.07 17.34
N VAL A 300 -7.48 5.24 17.74
CA VAL A 300 -6.80 6.20 16.86
C VAL A 300 -5.50 6.65 17.50
N GLN A 301 -4.48 6.86 16.67
CA GLN A 301 -3.19 7.41 17.09
C GLN A 301 -2.73 8.50 16.13
N THR A 302 -1.83 9.37 16.60
CA THR A 302 -1.14 10.34 15.74
C THR A 302 -0.26 9.60 14.72
N VAL A 303 -0.16 10.11 13.49
CA VAL A 303 0.64 9.48 12.42
C VAL A 303 1.42 10.49 11.58
N TYR A 304 2.71 10.68 11.87
CA TYR A 304 3.65 11.38 11.00
C TYR A 304 4.48 10.37 10.19
N ALA A 305 4.97 9.34 10.86
CA ALA A 305 5.57 8.13 10.32
C ALA A 305 4.58 6.96 10.33
N MET A 306 4.71 6.05 9.37
CA MET A 306 3.98 4.78 9.41
C MET A 306 4.83 3.62 8.90
N THR A 307 4.45 2.41 9.29
CA THR A 307 5.13 1.23 8.73
C THR A 307 4.78 1.07 7.25
N ILE A 308 5.71 0.62 6.42
CA ILE A 308 5.48 0.34 4.98
C ILE A 308 4.31 -0.64 4.77
N HIS A 309 4.12 -1.61 5.66
CA HIS A 309 2.97 -2.51 5.61
C HIS A 309 1.62 -1.78 5.76
N ARG A 310 1.56 -0.71 6.56
CA ARG A 310 0.33 0.06 6.77
C ARG A 310 0.08 1.10 5.67
N SER A 311 1.07 1.40 4.83
CA SER A 311 0.89 2.29 3.68
C SER A 311 0.40 1.57 2.42
N GLN A 312 0.22 0.25 2.45
CA GLN A 312 -0.32 -0.52 1.33
C GLN A 312 -1.71 0.01 0.93
N GLY A 313 -1.93 0.14 -0.38
CA GLY A 313 -3.13 0.76 -0.95
C GLY A 313 -3.19 2.30 -0.85
N SER A 314 -2.28 2.94 -0.11
CA SER A 314 -2.15 4.41 -0.07
C SER A 314 -1.06 4.90 -1.02
N GLN A 315 -1.10 6.18 -1.39
CA GLN A 315 -0.09 6.85 -2.20
C GLN A 315 0.10 8.29 -1.73
N TYR A 316 1.29 8.82 -1.93
CA TYR A 316 1.68 10.17 -1.50
C TYR A 316 2.49 10.85 -2.60
N ASP A 317 2.48 12.18 -2.64
CA ASP A 317 3.26 12.92 -3.64
C ASP A 317 4.76 12.71 -3.39
N THR A 318 5.20 12.97 -2.17
CA THR A 318 6.54 12.68 -1.68
C THR A 318 6.54 11.57 -0.63
N VAL A 319 7.45 10.61 -0.75
CA VAL A 319 7.67 9.56 0.27
C VAL A 319 9.11 9.58 0.74
N SER A 320 9.32 9.70 2.05
CA SER A 320 10.62 9.43 2.67
C SER A 320 10.62 8.00 3.22
N VAL A 321 11.55 7.17 2.76
CA VAL A 321 11.72 5.78 3.19
C VAL A 321 12.95 5.68 4.10
N LEU A 322 12.72 5.38 5.37
CA LEU A 322 13.79 5.14 6.33
C LEU A 322 14.14 3.66 6.36
N LEU A 323 15.36 3.33 5.94
CA LEU A 323 15.83 1.95 5.89
C LEU A 323 16.41 1.51 7.23
N PRO A 324 16.07 0.29 7.67
CA PRO A 324 16.77 -0.33 8.79
C PRO A 324 18.19 -0.76 8.35
N ALA A 325 19.00 -1.19 9.32
CA ALA A 325 20.32 -1.76 9.05
C ALA A 325 20.23 -3.00 8.14
N GLU A 326 21.32 -3.26 7.40
CA GLU A 326 21.49 -4.39 6.47
C GLU A 326 21.11 -5.76 7.07
N ALA A 327 21.41 -5.97 8.36
CA ALA A 327 21.16 -7.21 9.08
C ALA A 327 19.67 -7.42 9.43
N SER A 328 18.82 -6.41 9.24
CA SER A 328 17.40 -6.53 9.55
C SER A 328 16.70 -7.48 8.60
N THR A 329 16.05 -8.50 9.14
CA THR A 329 15.24 -9.46 8.36
C THR A 329 14.03 -8.84 7.66
N LEU A 330 13.59 -7.65 8.09
CA LEU A 330 12.50 -6.92 7.45
C LEU A 330 12.94 -6.20 6.18
N LEU A 331 14.24 -5.95 6.01
CA LEU A 331 14.80 -5.31 4.83
C LEU A 331 14.83 -6.31 3.68
N THR A 332 13.81 -6.28 2.84
CA THR A 332 13.68 -7.14 1.67
C THR A 332 13.33 -6.33 0.43
N ARG A 333 13.46 -6.97 -0.72
CA ARG A 333 13.19 -6.38 -2.02
C ARG A 333 11.76 -5.89 -2.14
N GLU A 334 10.81 -6.72 -1.69
CA GLU A 334 9.38 -6.43 -1.72
C GLU A 334 9.05 -5.24 -0.80
N LEU A 335 9.73 -5.13 0.35
CA LEU A 335 9.59 -3.98 1.24
C LEU A 335 10.06 -2.68 0.57
N LEU A 336 11.25 -2.68 -0.03
CA LEU A 336 11.78 -1.54 -0.77
C LEU A 336 10.88 -1.15 -1.94
N TYR A 337 10.51 -2.13 -2.76
CA TYR A 337 9.64 -1.94 -3.92
C TYR A 337 8.28 -1.34 -3.50
N THR A 338 7.67 -1.89 -2.46
CA THR A 338 6.39 -1.38 -1.93
C THR A 338 6.52 0.06 -1.48
N ALA A 339 7.58 0.40 -0.75
CA ALA A 339 7.82 1.75 -0.25
C ALA A 339 8.03 2.77 -1.39
N ILE A 340 8.87 2.42 -2.38
CA ILE A 340 9.16 3.29 -3.53
C ILE A 340 7.89 3.55 -4.35
N THR A 341 7.08 2.51 -4.60
CA THR A 341 5.83 2.65 -5.38
C THR A 341 4.71 3.40 -4.65
N ARG A 342 4.92 3.79 -3.37
CA ARG A 342 3.99 4.70 -2.69
C ARG A 342 4.14 6.15 -3.16
N ALA A 343 5.28 6.52 -3.73
CA ALA A 343 5.54 7.87 -4.23
C ALA A 343 4.91 8.11 -5.60
N ARG A 344 4.31 9.28 -5.80
CA ARG A 344 3.84 9.75 -7.11
C ARG A 344 4.86 10.64 -7.80
N SER A 345 5.53 11.51 -7.05
CA SER A 345 6.37 12.60 -7.59
C SER A 345 7.81 12.56 -7.10
N HIS A 346 8.05 12.25 -5.83
CA HIS A 346 9.41 12.17 -5.28
C HIS A 346 9.56 11.03 -4.26
N VAL A 347 10.67 10.30 -4.34
CA VAL A 347 11.08 9.32 -3.32
C VAL A 347 12.41 9.71 -2.72
N ARG A 348 12.43 9.91 -1.41
CA ARG A 348 13.65 10.09 -0.62
C ARG A 348 13.98 8.79 0.09
N VAL A 349 15.18 8.30 -0.11
CA VAL A 349 15.68 7.10 0.55
C VAL A 349 16.72 7.52 1.59
N ILE A 350 16.51 7.13 2.85
CA ILE A 350 17.39 7.46 3.97
C ILE A 350 17.96 6.14 4.50
N GLY A 351 19.26 5.94 4.33
CA GLY A 351 19.91 4.66 4.62
C GLY A 351 21.36 4.63 4.16
N THR A 352 22.00 3.47 4.29
CA THR A 352 23.36 3.25 3.78
C THR A 352 23.32 2.46 2.47
N GLU A 353 24.38 2.55 1.66
CA GLU A 353 24.52 1.75 0.44
C GLU A 353 24.42 0.25 0.74
N GLU A 354 25.02 -0.21 1.83
CA GLU A 354 25.00 -1.62 2.21
C GLU A 354 23.57 -2.08 2.54
N ALA A 355 22.78 -1.23 3.20
CA ALA A 355 21.36 -1.52 3.45
C ALA A 355 20.56 -1.60 2.14
N ILE A 356 20.83 -0.73 1.17
CA ILE A 356 20.19 -0.80 -0.15
C ILE A 356 20.51 -2.11 -0.85
N ARG A 357 21.80 -2.44 -0.97
CA ARG A 357 22.26 -3.66 -1.65
C ARG A 357 21.69 -4.91 -0.97
N ALA A 358 21.78 -4.99 0.36
CA ALA A 358 21.23 -6.10 1.14
C ALA A 358 19.72 -6.24 0.95
N GLY A 359 18.99 -5.12 0.92
CA GLY A 359 17.54 -5.13 0.70
C GLY A 359 17.16 -5.56 -0.71
N VAL A 360 17.88 -5.12 -1.74
CA VAL A 360 17.63 -5.50 -3.14
C VAL A 360 17.91 -7.00 -3.37
N GLU A 361 18.94 -7.55 -2.74
CA GLU A 361 19.29 -8.96 -2.85
C GLU A 361 18.33 -9.88 -2.09
N ARG A 362 17.86 -9.48 -0.91
CA ARG A 362 17.03 -10.31 -0.04
C ARG A 362 15.59 -10.39 -0.53
N GLN A 363 15.17 -11.57 -0.97
CA GLN A 363 13.78 -11.87 -1.31
C GLN A 363 13.02 -12.53 -0.14
N VAL A 364 11.71 -12.30 -0.06
CA VAL A 364 10.84 -13.00 0.88
C VAL A 364 10.59 -14.43 0.39
N LEU A 365 11.39 -15.37 0.88
CA LEU A 365 11.17 -16.80 0.64
C LEU A 365 10.13 -17.34 1.64
N ARG A 366 8.87 -17.44 1.22
CA ARG A 366 7.84 -18.17 1.97
C ARG A 366 7.69 -19.58 1.42
N ALA A 367 7.87 -20.58 2.28
CA ALA A 367 7.58 -21.96 1.93
C ALA A 367 6.08 -22.11 1.66
N SER A 368 5.70 -22.26 0.40
CA SER A 368 4.36 -22.69 0.01
C SER A 368 4.44 -23.95 -0.85
N GLY A 369 3.52 -24.88 -0.62
CA GLY A 369 3.34 -26.04 -1.49
C GLY A 369 2.69 -25.67 -2.84
N LEU A 370 2.22 -24.44 -3.00
CA LEU A 370 1.38 -23.99 -4.12
C LEU A 370 2.13 -23.93 -5.45
N ARG A 371 3.44 -23.69 -5.42
CA ARG A 371 4.29 -23.70 -6.63
C ARG A 371 4.51 -25.12 -7.18
N ARG A 372 4.31 -26.16 -6.37
CA ARG A 372 4.45 -27.55 -6.83
C ARG A 372 3.21 -27.93 -7.63
N ARG A 373 3.40 -28.62 -8.76
CA ARG A 373 2.29 -29.33 -9.42
C ARG A 373 1.69 -30.25 -8.37
N ILE A 374 0.42 -30.02 -8.02
CA ILE A 374 -0.37 -31.06 -7.37
C ILE A 374 -0.50 -32.14 -8.44
N LEU A 375 0.21 -33.25 -8.22
CA LEU A 375 0.19 -34.42 -9.10
C LEU A 375 -1.21 -35.01 -9.18
#